data_AF-A0A942SGV2-F1
#
_entry.id   AF-A0A942SGV2-F1
#
_cell.length_a   1.000
_cell.length_b   1.000
_cell.length_c   1.000
_cell.angle_alpha   90.00
_cell.angle_beta   90.00
_cell.angle_gamma   90.00
#
_symmetry.space_group_name_H-M   'P 1'
#
loop_
_entity.id
_entity.type
_entity.pdbx_description
1 polymer ?
#
loop_
_entity_poly.entity_id
_entity_poly.type
_entity_poly.pdbx_seq_one_letter_code
_entity_poly.pdbx_strand_id
1 'polypeptide(L)'
;MPLPDSSLTSKFQSTLRLVPWLVLLAGLAVTFMVYRSNQTDTRRALETEFAHRVNQLSGSIEVRLRGYEQVLRGAAGLFAASVSVERHEFRDYVAALNLEKHYPGIQGVGYARLVRPHDLATHVAAIRKEGFPDYAVRPDGERETYTPVIYIEPFSGRNLRAFGYDMFSEPVRRAALERARDEGNTAISGKLKLLQEIDRDVQAGFIMYLPVYRNGLPHATPAERR
;
A
#
# COMPACT_ATOMS: atom_id res chain seq x y z
N MET A 1 83.07 -43.53 -41.06
CA MET A 1 81.60 -43.68 -40.96
C MET A 1 81.12 -42.60 -40.01
N PRO A 2 80.25 -41.66 -40.42
CA PRO A 2 80.03 -40.40 -39.69
C PRO A 2 79.16 -40.60 -38.45
N LEU A 3 79.44 -39.80 -37.41
CA LEU A 3 78.71 -39.78 -36.14
C LEU A 3 77.30 -39.20 -36.34
N PRO A 4 76.26 -39.73 -35.66
CA PRO A 4 74.89 -39.27 -35.83
C PRO A 4 74.68 -37.88 -35.20
N ASP A 5 73.92 -37.07 -35.94
CA ASP A 5 73.59 -35.69 -35.67
C ASP A 5 72.75 -35.55 -34.37
N SER A 6 73.37 -35.05 -33.29
CA SER A 6 72.79 -34.92 -31.94
C SER A 6 71.78 -33.78 -31.80
N SER A 7 71.56 -33.01 -32.87
CA SER A 7 70.63 -31.88 -32.91
C SER A 7 69.15 -32.29 -33.03
N LEU A 8 68.87 -33.47 -33.59
CA LEU A 8 67.51 -33.99 -33.78
C LEU A 8 66.92 -34.63 -32.51
N THR A 9 67.74 -35.27 -31.68
CA THR A 9 67.30 -35.89 -30.41
C THR A 9 67.00 -34.85 -29.33
N SER A 10 67.71 -33.72 -29.32
CA SER A 10 67.46 -32.59 -28.40
C SER A 10 66.09 -31.94 -28.63
N LYS A 11 65.71 -31.68 -29.90
CA LYS A 11 64.40 -31.11 -30.25
C LYS A 11 63.24 -32.07 -29.97
N PHE A 12 63.47 -33.38 -30.09
CA PHE A 12 62.46 -34.40 -29.79
C PHE A 12 62.22 -34.57 -28.29
N GLN A 13 63.26 -34.42 -27.45
CA GLN A 13 63.10 -34.44 -26.00
C GLN A 13 62.50 -33.15 -25.44
N SER A 14 62.72 -31.98 -26.07
CA SER A 14 62.10 -30.73 -25.66
C SER A 14 60.61 -30.68 -26.02
N THR A 15 60.19 -31.20 -27.18
CA THR A 15 58.77 -31.32 -27.55
C THR A 15 58.03 -32.31 -26.66
N LEU A 16 58.63 -33.45 -26.32
CA LEU A 16 58.00 -34.44 -25.42
C LEU A 16 57.81 -33.90 -23.98
N ARG A 17 58.67 -32.97 -23.54
CA ARG A 17 58.54 -32.28 -22.24
C ARG A 17 57.46 -31.19 -22.24
N LEU A 18 57.05 -30.68 -23.40
CA LEU A 18 56.01 -29.64 -23.51
C LEU A 18 54.58 -30.21 -23.57
N VAL A 19 54.41 -31.46 -24.01
CA VAL A 19 53.09 -32.12 -24.11
C VAL A 19 52.33 -32.14 -22.77
N PRO A 20 52.93 -32.51 -21.62
CA PRO A 20 52.22 -32.49 -20.33
C PRO A 20 51.74 -31.10 -19.92
N TRP A 21 52.53 -30.06 -20.20
CA TRP A 21 52.16 -28.68 -19.92
C TRP A 21 51.00 -28.20 -20.81
N LEU A 22 50.98 -28.60 -22.08
CA LEU A 22 49.86 -28.29 -22.98
C LEU A 22 48.56 -28.97 -22.53
N VAL A 23 48.64 -30.25 -22.13
CA VAL A 23 47.48 -30.99 -21.60
C VAL A 23 46.98 -30.34 -20.30
N LEU A 24 47.88 -29.95 -19.40
CA LEU A 24 47.53 -29.24 -18.17
C LEU A 24 46.85 -27.90 -18.46
N LEU A 25 47.42 -27.09 -19.36
CA LEU A 25 46.85 -25.79 -19.74
C LEU A 25 45.48 -25.95 -20.39
N ALA A 26 45.30 -26.95 -21.26
CA ALA A 26 44.00 -27.25 -21.85
C ALA A 26 42.97 -27.66 -20.79
N GLY A 27 43.35 -28.53 -19.84
CA GLY A 27 42.49 -28.94 -18.73
C GLY A 27 42.09 -27.77 -17.81
N LEU A 28 43.04 -26.90 -17.48
CA LEU A 28 42.80 -25.69 -16.71
C LEU A 28 41.92 -24.69 -17.46
N ALA A 29 42.13 -24.51 -18.77
CA ALA A 29 41.30 -23.64 -19.60
C ALA A 29 39.84 -24.13 -19.63
N VAL A 30 39.62 -25.43 -19.82
CA VAL A 30 38.27 -26.03 -19.79
C VAL A 30 37.65 -25.87 -18.40
N THR A 31 38.40 -26.13 -17.34
CA THR A 31 37.91 -25.97 -15.95
C THR A 31 37.54 -24.51 -15.67
N PHE A 32 38.37 -23.56 -16.09
CA PHE A 32 38.09 -22.14 -15.96
C PHE A 32 36.85 -21.71 -16.75
N MET A 33 36.67 -22.21 -17.98
CA MET A 33 35.48 -21.94 -18.79
C MET A 33 34.21 -22.48 -18.12
N VAL A 34 34.23 -23.72 -17.63
CA VAL A 34 33.09 -24.33 -16.92
C VAL A 34 32.78 -23.57 -15.63
N TYR A 35 33.81 -23.22 -14.85
CA TYR A 35 33.66 -22.42 -13.63
C TYR A 35 33.02 -21.05 -13.91
N ARG A 36 33.49 -20.35 -14.96
CA ARG A 36 32.93 -19.07 -15.39
C ARG A 36 31.47 -19.20 -15.85
N SER A 37 31.14 -20.24 -16.61
CA SER A 37 29.75 -20.52 -17.01
C SER A 37 28.88 -20.78 -15.79
N ASN A 38 29.31 -21.67 -14.90
CA ASN A 38 28.56 -22.04 -13.71
C ASN A 38 28.34 -20.86 -12.75
N GLN A 39 29.35 -19.99 -12.58
CA GLN A 39 29.18 -18.74 -11.83
C GLN A 39 28.14 -17.82 -12.46
N THR A 40 28.16 -17.69 -13.78
CA THR A 40 27.22 -16.83 -14.52
C THR A 40 25.80 -17.38 -14.42
N ASP A 41 25.62 -18.68 -14.58
CA ASP A 41 24.32 -19.35 -14.49
C ASP A 41 23.76 -19.28 -13.06
N THR A 42 24.60 -19.51 -12.05
CA THR A 42 24.23 -19.35 -10.63
C THR A 42 23.78 -17.93 -10.33
N ARG A 43 24.52 -16.93 -10.85
CA ARG A 43 24.17 -15.51 -10.64
C ARG A 43 22.83 -15.16 -11.30
N ARG A 44 22.61 -15.60 -12.53
CA ARG A 44 21.34 -15.40 -13.27
C ARG A 44 20.17 -16.09 -12.57
N ALA A 45 20.37 -17.30 -12.05
CA ALA A 45 19.34 -18.03 -11.31
C ALA A 45 18.93 -17.26 -10.04
N LEU A 46 19.89 -16.76 -9.27
CA LEU A 46 19.64 -15.94 -8.07
C LEU A 46 18.90 -14.64 -8.41
N GLU A 47 19.29 -13.95 -9.49
CA GLU A 47 18.61 -12.72 -9.93
C GLU A 47 17.17 -12.99 -10.39
N THR A 48 16.94 -14.09 -11.10
CA THR A 48 15.61 -14.51 -11.54
C THR A 48 14.72 -14.86 -10.37
N GLU A 49 15.24 -15.61 -9.40
CA GLU A 49 14.51 -15.97 -8.18
C GLU A 49 14.17 -14.72 -7.35
N PHE A 50 15.14 -13.82 -7.19
CA PHE A 50 14.92 -12.55 -6.50
C PHE A 50 13.82 -11.72 -7.18
N ALA A 51 13.89 -11.54 -8.50
CA ALA A 51 12.88 -10.82 -9.26
C ALA A 51 11.50 -11.48 -9.14
N HIS A 52 11.44 -12.81 -9.21
CA HIS A 52 10.19 -13.55 -9.02
C HIS A 52 9.59 -13.31 -7.64
N ARG A 53 10.38 -13.39 -6.57
CA ARG A 53 9.95 -13.13 -5.19
C ARG A 53 9.48 -11.70 -5.00
N VAL A 54 10.19 -10.71 -5.56
CA VAL A 54 9.78 -9.29 -5.52
C VAL A 54 8.45 -9.09 -6.22
N ASN A 55 8.25 -9.68 -7.40
CA ASN A 55 6.99 -9.59 -8.14
C ASN A 55 5.83 -10.26 -7.39
N GLN A 56 6.05 -11.44 -6.81
CA GLN A 56 5.04 -12.11 -5.98
C GLN A 56 4.65 -11.28 -4.77
N LEU A 57 5.62 -10.72 -4.05
CA LEU A 57 5.36 -9.88 -2.88
C LEU A 57 4.60 -8.61 -3.29
N SER A 58 5.04 -7.94 -4.34
CA SER A 58 4.38 -6.73 -4.86
C SER A 58 2.95 -7.01 -5.30
N GLY A 59 2.74 -8.10 -6.04
CA GLY A 59 1.40 -8.54 -6.43
C GLY A 59 0.50 -8.87 -5.25
N SER A 60 1.04 -9.49 -4.19
CA SER A 60 0.26 -9.77 -2.97
C SER A 60 -0.20 -8.51 -2.23
N ILE A 61 0.65 -7.47 -2.22
CA ILE A 61 0.30 -6.16 -1.64
C ILE A 61 -0.80 -5.50 -2.47
N GLU A 62 -0.67 -5.53 -3.80
CA GLU A 62 -1.65 -4.95 -4.70
C GLU A 62 -3.03 -5.62 -4.57
N VAL A 63 -3.07 -6.95 -4.55
CA VAL A 63 -4.32 -7.71 -4.33
C VAL A 63 -4.98 -7.32 -3.01
N ARG A 64 -4.18 -7.13 -1.94
CA ARG A 64 -4.71 -6.72 -0.64
C ARG A 64 -5.26 -5.29 -0.66
N LEU A 65 -4.56 -4.35 -1.32
CA LEU A 65 -5.04 -2.97 -1.48
C LEU A 65 -6.32 -2.90 -2.32
N ARG A 66 -6.43 -3.68 -3.39
CA ARG A 66 -7.68 -3.81 -4.17
C ARG A 66 -8.83 -4.37 -3.31
N GLY A 67 -8.54 -5.30 -2.41
CA GLY A 67 -9.50 -5.78 -1.42
C GLY A 67 -10.04 -4.67 -0.51
N TYR A 68 -9.15 -3.80 -0.03
CA TYR A 68 -9.56 -2.64 0.79
C TYR A 68 -10.35 -1.61 -0.01
N GLU A 69 -9.96 -1.36 -1.26
CA GLU A 69 -10.73 -0.52 -2.17
C GLU A 69 -12.14 -1.08 -2.40
N GLN A 70 -12.28 -2.41 -2.53
CA GLN A 70 -13.59 -3.04 -2.71
C GLN A 70 -14.52 -2.80 -1.50
N VAL A 71 -13.98 -2.81 -0.28
CA VAL A 71 -14.73 -2.45 0.94
C VAL A 71 -15.25 -1.01 0.86
N LEU A 72 -14.41 -0.06 0.44
CA LEU A 72 -14.81 1.35 0.27
C LEU A 72 -15.83 1.51 -0.86
N ARG A 73 -15.66 0.82 -1.99
CA ARG A 73 -16.62 0.84 -3.10
C ARG A 73 -17.98 0.32 -2.68
N GLY A 74 -18.02 -0.76 -1.89
CA GLY A 74 -19.27 -1.25 -1.30
C GLY A 74 -19.91 -0.22 -0.37
N ALA A 75 -19.12 0.43 0.49
CA ALA A 75 -19.62 1.47 1.40
C ALA A 75 -20.16 2.68 0.62
N ALA A 76 -19.44 3.15 -0.40
CA ALA A 76 -19.90 4.22 -1.28
C ALA A 76 -21.17 3.81 -2.04
N GLY A 77 -21.28 2.54 -2.47
CA GLY A 77 -22.48 1.97 -3.07
C GLY A 77 -23.70 2.01 -2.14
N LEU A 78 -23.51 1.73 -0.85
CA LEU A 78 -24.56 1.86 0.17
C LEU A 78 -25.10 3.30 0.24
N PHE A 79 -24.22 4.31 0.24
CA PHE A 79 -24.65 5.71 0.22
C PHE A 79 -25.29 6.13 -1.11
N ALA A 80 -24.77 5.64 -2.23
CA ALA A 80 -25.28 5.96 -3.57
C ALA A 80 -26.68 5.37 -3.81
N ALA A 81 -26.98 4.20 -3.24
CA ALA A 81 -28.25 3.52 -3.39
C ALA A 81 -29.33 3.98 -2.37
N SER A 82 -28.96 4.81 -1.40
CA SER A 82 -29.85 5.21 -0.30
C SER A 82 -30.13 6.72 -0.29
N VAL A 83 -31.30 7.11 0.22
CA VAL A 83 -31.63 8.52 0.48
C VAL A 83 -30.80 9.06 1.65
N SER A 84 -30.69 8.24 2.69
CA SER A 84 -29.86 8.46 3.86
C SER A 84 -29.33 7.11 4.34
N VAL A 85 -28.17 7.11 4.98
CA VAL A 85 -27.65 5.95 5.69
C VAL A 85 -27.54 6.34 7.15
N GLU A 86 -28.35 5.71 7.98
CA GLU A 86 -28.31 5.87 9.42
C GLU A 86 -27.11 5.14 10.03
N ARG A 87 -26.72 5.55 11.23
CA ARG A 87 -25.57 4.98 11.94
C ARG A 87 -25.70 3.46 12.13
N HIS A 88 -26.90 2.99 12.47
CA HIS A 88 -27.13 1.57 12.70
C HIS A 88 -27.02 0.76 11.39
N GLU A 89 -27.49 1.30 10.27
CA GLU A 89 -27.35 0.69 8.94
C GLU A 89 -25.88 0.61 8.52
N PHE A 90 -25.10 1.67 8.77
CA PHE A 90 -23.67 1.67 8.50
C PHE A 90 -22.93 0.63 9.36
N ARG A 91 -23.26 0.54 10.66
CA ARG A 91 -22.73 -0.48 11.57
C ARG A 91 -23.02 -1.89 11.06
N ASP A 92 -24.28 -2.16 10.73
CA ASP A 92 -24.72 -3.49 10.31
C ASP A 92 -24.09 -3.88 8.96
N TYR A 93 -23.95 -2.92 8.05
CA TYR A 93 -23.17 -3.10 6.80
C TYR A 93 -21.71 -3.46 7.07
N VAL A 94 -21.00 -2.68 7.91
CA VAL A 94 -19.57 -2.95 8.20
C VAL A 94 -19.40 -4.27 8.95
N ALA A 95 -20.31 -4.60 9.86
CA ALA A 95 -20.31 -5.88 10.58
C ALA A 95 -20.49 -7.08 9.62
N ALA A 96 -21.37 -6.96 8.62
CA ALA A 96 -21.60 -8.00 7.62
C ALA A 96 -20.37 -8.29 6.74
N LEU A 97 -19.47 -7.31 6.55
CA LEU A 97 -18.21 -7.53 5.82
C LEU A 97 -17.25 -8.47 6.56
N ASN A 98 -17.36 -8.58 7.89
CA ASN A 98 -16.47 -9.36 8.74
C ASN A 98 -14.99 -9.09 8.43
N LEU A 99 -14.60 -7.82 8.65
CA LEU A 99 -13.30 -7.26 8.24
C LEU A 99 -12.11 -8.03 8.78
N GLU A 100 -12.17 -8.49 10.03
CA GLU A 100 -11.07 -9.24 10.65
C GLU A 100 -10.76 -10.54 9.89
N LYS A 101 -11.80 -11.21 9.37
CA LYS A 101 -11.66 -12.47 8.63
C LYS A 101 -11.31 -12.26 7.16
N HIS A 102 -12.00 -11.35 6.47
CA HIS A 102 -11.89 -11.22 5.01
C HIS A 102 -10.90 -10.15 4.55
N TYR A 103 -10.62 -9.15 5.40
CA TYR A 103 -9.78 -8.00 5.09
C TYR A 103 -8.82 -7.70 6.25
N PRO A 104 -7.97 -8.68 6.64
CA PRO A 104 -7.05 -8.50 7.75
C PRO A 104 -6.19 -7.26 7.49
N GLY A 105 -5.93 -6.46 8.53
CA GLY A 105 -5.17 -5.21 8.44
C GLY A 105 -6.01 -3.94 8.33
N ILE A 106 -7.31 -4.03 8.00
CA ILE A 106 -8.22 -2.91 8.19
C ILE A 106 -8.47 -2.72 9.69
N GLN A 107 -8.12 -1.55 10.22
CA GLN A 107 -8.35 -1.22 11.64
C GLN A 107 -9.76 -0.70 11.93
N GLY A 108 -10.41 -0.14 10.91
CA GLY A 108 -11.78 0.33 10.97
C GLY A 108 -12.20 0.99 9.66
N VAL A 109 -13.50 1.14 9.48
CA VAL A 109 -14.11 1.82 8.32
C VAL A 109 -14.94 2.96 8.86
N GLY A 110 -14.74 4.16 8.31
CA GLY A 110 -15.43 5.36 8.77
C GLY A 110 -16.01 6.17 7.62
N TYR A 111 -16.92 7.05 7.98
CA TYR A 111 -17.53 8.01 7.07
C TYR A 111 -17.34 9.41 7.64
N ALA A 112 -16.72 10.29 6.85
CA ALA A 112 -16.52 11.70 7.18
C ALA A 112 -17.39 12.56 6.27
N ARG A 113 -17.99 13.61 6.85
CA ARG A 113 -18.88 14.52 6.14
C ARG A 113 -18.22 15.86 5.92
N LEU A 114 -18.36 16.44 4.74
CA LEU A 114 -17.97 17.82 4.47
C LEU A 114 -18.98 18.78 5.11
N VAL A 115 -18.52 19.66 5.99
CA VAL A 115 -19.33 20.62 6.75
C VAL A 115 -18.75 22.02 6.57
N ARG A 116 -19.59 22.97 6.16
CA ARG A 116 -19.19 24.38 6.03
C ARG A 116 -19.26 25.09 7.39
N PRO A 117 -18.53 26.20 7.59
CA PRO A 117 -18.46 26.86 8.89
C PRO A 117 -19.82 27.29 9.44
N HIS A 118 -20.70 27.80 8.58
CA HIS A 118 -22.06 28.18 8.95
C HIS A 118 -22.96 26.98 9.30
N ASP A 119 -22.64 25.78 8.82
CA ASP A 119 -23.39 24.55 9.08
C ASP A 119 -22.87 23.81 10.34
N LEU A 120 -21.73 24.23 10.91
CA LEU A 120 -21.03 23.50 11.97
C LEU A 120 -21.86 23.34 13.25
N ALA A 121 -22.52 24.41 13.71
CA ALA A 121 -23.34 24.37 14.92
C ALA A 121 -24.54 23.42 14.76
N THR A 122 -25.21 23.49 13.60
CA THR A 122 -26.33 22.59 13.25
C THR A 122 -25.87 21.15 13.15
N HIS A 123 -24.70 20.90 12.55
CA HIS A 123 -24.08 19.58 12.46
C HIS A 123 -23.83 18.97 13.84
N VAL A 124 -23.17 19.72 14.74
CA VAL A 124 -22.87 19.25 16.10
C VAL A 124 -24.16 18.97 16.87
N ALA A 125 -25.17 19.85 16.78
CA ALA A 125 -26.45 19.65 17.43
C ALA A 125 -27.19 18.40 16.92
N ALA A 126 -27.12 18.10 15.62
CA ALA A 126 -27.73 16.91 15.02
C ALA A 126 -27.11 15.63 15.59
N ILE A 127 -25.77 15.52 15.59
CA ILE A 127 -25.07 14.33 16.13
C ILE A 127 -25.31 14.18 17.64
N ARG A 128 -25.39 15.27 18.39
CA ARG A 128 -25.73 15.21 19.83
C ARG A 128 -27.13 14.65 20.08
N LYS A 129 -28.10 14.99 19.23
CA LYS A 129 -29.47 14.45 19.28
C LYS A 129 -29.54 12.95 18.95
N GLU A 130 -28.57 12.41 18.23
CA GLU A 130 -28.44 10.96 17.98
C GLU A 130 -27.95 10.17 19.21
N GLY A 131 -27.67 10.83 20.35
CA GLY A 131 -27.25 10.18 21.59
C GLY A 131 -25.77 10.37 21.94
N PHE A 132 -25.08 11.33 21.31
CA PHE A 132 -23.66 11.64 21.58
C PHE A 132 -23.50 13.04 22.17
N PRO A 133 -23.93 13.29 23.43
CA PRO A 133 -23.97 14.64 24.02
C PRO A 133 -22.61 15.35 24.02
N ASP A 134 -21.52 14.59 24.15
CA ASP A 134 -20.14 15.11 24.18
C ASP A 134 -19.51 15.25 22.79
N TYR A 135 -20.26 15.02 21.71
CA TYR A 135 -19.74 15.16 20.36
C TYR A 135 -19.26 16.60 20.11
N ALA A 136 -18.05 16.70 19.55
CA ALA A 136 -17.42 17.94 19.12
C ALA A 136 -16.51 17.66 17.92
N VAL A 137 -16.42 18.63 17.01
CA VAL A 137 -15.47 18.60 15.91
C VAL A 137 -14.09 19.02 16.43
N ARG A 138 -13.10 18.15 16.31
CA ARG A 138 -11.77 18.32 16.91
C ARG A 138 -10.64 18.12 15.89
N PRO A 139 -9.51 18.82 16.00
CA PRO A 139 -9.23 19.88 16.97
C PRO A 139 -10.02 21.15 16.66
N ASP A 140 -10.17 22.00 17.67
CA ASP A 140 -10.78 23.32 17.52
C ASP A 140 -9.99 24.19 16.52
N GLY A 141 -10.63 25.27 16.06
CA GLY A 141 -10.03 26.26 15.16
C GLY A 141 -10.87 26.50 13.91
N GLU A 142 -10.84 27.74 13.44
CA GLU A 142 -11.58 28.16 12.25
C GLU A 142 -10.95 27.60 10.97
N ARG A 143 -11.81 27.08 10.08
CA ARG A 143 -11.42 26.49 8.79
C ARG A 143 -12.48 26.85 7.76
N GLU A 144 -12.10 26.90 6.49
CA GLU A 144 -13.05 27.11 5.38
C GLU A 144 -14.02 25.94 5.20
N THR A 145 -13.60 24.75 5.61
CA THR A 145 -14.37 23.51 5.52
C THR A 145 -13.86 22.53 6.57
N TYR A 146 -14.79 21.83 7.22
CA TYR A 146 -14.54 20.78 8.17
C TYR A 146 -14.89 19.42 7.57
N THR A 147 -14.18 18.38 7.98
CA THR A 147 -14.43 17.00 7.56
C THR A 147 -14.47 16.05 8.78
N PRO A 148 -15.40 16.27 9.72
CA PRO A 148 -15.52 15.40 10.88
C PRO A 148 -15.92 13.99 10.48
N VAL A 149 -15.28 12.99 11.10
CA VAL A 149 -15.75 11.60 11.06
C VAL A 149 -17.03 11.48 11.88
N ILE A 150 -18.11 11.05 11.24
CA ILE A 150 -19.42 10.91 11.87
C ILE A 150 -19.81 9.46 12.10
N TYR A 151 -19.31 8.52 11.30
CA TYR A 151 -19.40 7.08 11.56
C TYR A 151 -17.99 6.48 11.61
N ILE A 152 -17.78 5.53 12.52
CA ILE A 152 -16.53 4.77 12.60
C ILE A 152 -16.84 3.40 13.19
N GLU A 153 -16.45 2.34 12.49
CA GLU A 153 -16.73 0.97 12.91
C GLU A 153 -15.46 0.10 12.93
N PRO A 154 -15.26 -0.74 13.96
CA PRO A 154 -16.10 -0.88 15.15
C PRO A 154 -16.14 0.40 16.00
N PHE A 155 -17.33 0.80 16.46
CA PHE A 155 -17.53 1.98 17.31
C PHE A 155 -17.12 1.71 18.77
N SER A 156 -15.86 1.32 19.00
CA SER A 156 -15.34 0.98 20.32
C SER A 156 -13.83 1.15 20.39
N GLY A 157 -13.29 1.12 21.62
CA GLY A 157 -11.85 1.15 21.87
C GLY A 157 -11.13 2.34 21.21
N ARG A 158 -10.03 2.04 20.51
CA ARG A 158 -9.17 3.06 19.86
C ARG A 158 -9.86 3.83 18.73
N ASN A 159 -10.91 3.27 18.12
CA ASN A 159 -11.61 3.88 16.99
C ASN A 159 -12.42 5.10 17.40
N LEU A 160 -12.89 5.17 18.65
CA LEU A 160 -13.64 6.32 19.19
C LEU A 160 -12.83 7.62 19.13
N ARG A 161 -11.49 7.56 19.09
CA ARG A 161 -10.62 8.73 18.92
C ARG A 161 -10.79 9.41 17.57
N ALA A 162 -11.21 8.67 16.54
CA ALA A 162 -11.50 9.24 15.24
C ALA A 162 -12.86 9.96 15.21
N PHE A 163 -13.80 9.62 16.11
CA PHE A 163 -15.14 10.21 16.10
C PHE A 163 -15.11 11.71 16.41
N GLY A 164 -15.64 12.50 15.47
CA GLY A 164 -15.57 13.96 15.49
C GLY A 164 -14.20 14.53 15.08
N TYR A 165 -13.21 13.71 14.76
CA TYR A 165 -11.93 14.21 14.27
C TYR A 165 -12.09 14.81 12.87
N ASP A 166 -11.66 16.06 12.71
CA ASP A 166 -11.64 16.78 11.45
C ASP A 166 -10.45 16.34 10.61
N MET A 167 -10.71 15.56 9.56
CA MET A 167 -9.65 15.02 8.69
C MET A 167 -8.86 16.11 7.98
N PHE A 168 -9.43 17.30 7.79
CA PHE A 168 -8.78 18.44 7.17
C PHE A 168 -7.82 19.14 8.12
N SER A 169 -7.82 18.86 9.42
CA SER A 169 -6.86 19.48 10.34
C SER A 169 -5.42 18.96 10.17
N GLU A 170 -5.23 17.82 9.48
CA GLU A 170 -3.92 17.20 9.27
C GLU A 170 -3.57 17.23 7.76
N PRO A 171 -2.43 17.84 7.37
CA PRO A 171 -2.10 18.07 5.96
C PRO A 171 -2.02 16.81 5.08
N VAL A 172 -1.46 15.70 5.59
CA VAL A 172 -1.30 14.47 4.81
C VAL A 172 -2.65 13.80 4.53
N ARG A 173 -3.57 13.85 5.49
CA ARG A 173 -4.96 13.42 5.32
C ARG A 173 -5.71 14.33 4.37
N ARG A 174 -5.59 15.66 4.55
CA ARG A 174 -6.23 16.66 3.70
C ARG A 174 -5.87 16.44 2.23
N ALA A 175 -4.57 16.35 1.91
CA ALA A 175 -4.11 16.14 0.54
C ALA A 175 -4.64 14.84 -0.09
N ALA A 176 -4.79 13.77 0.69
CA ALA A 176 -5.35 12.52 0.19
C ALA A 176 -6.88 12.60 -0.02
N LEU A 177 -7.60 13.26 0.89
CA LEU A 177 -9.04 13.45 0.81
C LEU A 177 -9.41 14.38 -0.36
N GLU A 178 -8.65 15.47 -0.55
CA GLU A 178 -8.81 16.38 -1.69
C GLU A 178 -8.53 15.67 -3.02
N ARG A 179 -7.48 14.85 -3.12
CA ARG A 179 -7.24 14.03 -4.32
C ARG A 179 -8.38 13.07 -4.59
N ALA A 180 -8.84 12.33 -3.57
CA ALA A 180 -9.97 11.42 -3.72
C ALA A 180 -11.22 12.17 -4.23
N ARG A 181 -11.55 13.32 -3.62
CA ARG A 181 -12.68 14.17 -4.03
C ARG A 181 -12.53 14.68 -5.46
N ASP A 182 -11.37 15.22 -5.82
CA ASP A 182 -11.21 15.91 -7.11
C ASP A 182 -11.07 14.90 -8.26
N GLU A 183 -10.40 13.77 -8.05
CA GLU A 183 -10.18 12.71 -9.06
C GLU A 183 -11.39 11.78 -9.23
N GLY A 184 -12.24 11.64 -8.21
CA GLY A 184 -13.39 10.74 -8.26
C GLY A 184 -13.05 9.27 -8.07
N ASN A 185 -11.83 8.98 -7.61
CA ASN A 185 -11.31 7.63 -7.40
C ASN A 185 -10.72 7.48 -5.99
N THR A 186 -10.30 6.27 -5.65
CA THR A 186 -9.62 6.03 -4.38
C THR A 186 -8.28 6.76 -4.30
N ALA A 187 -7.98 7.37 -3.16
CA ALA A 187 -6.65 7.89 -2.86
C ALA A 187 -6.14 7.39 -1.51
N ILE A 188 -4.87 6.98 -1.48
CA ILE A 188 -4.18 6.55 -0.26
C ILE A 188 -3.35 7.73 0.27
N SER A 189 -3.38 7.95 1.58
CA SER A 189 -2.53 8.94 2.25
C SER A 189 -1.06 8.54 2.23
N GLY A 190 -0.20 9.51 2.53
CA GLY A 190 1.16 9.19 2.97
C GLY A 190 1.17 8.42 4.30
N LYS A 191 2.37 8.14 4.79
CA LYS A 191 2.59 7.54 6.11
C LYS A 191 2.06 8.47 7.21
N LEU A 192 1.22 7.93 8.08
CA LEU A 192 0.58 8.64 9.18
C LEU A 192 0.83 7.92 10.51
N LYS A 193 0.90 8.68 11.60
CA LYS A 193 0.55 8.15 12.92
C LYS A 193 -0.97 8.17 13.02
N LEU A 194 -1.61 7.00 13.09
CA LEU A 194 -3.06 6.93 13.22
C LEU A 194 -3.46 7.40 14.63
N LEU A 195 -4.63 8.04 14.77
CA LEU A 195 -5.13 8.49 16.08
C LEU A 195 -5.41 7.30 17.02
N GLN A 196 -5.57 6.12 16.44
CA GLN A 196 -5.77 4.85 17.10
C GLN A 196 -4.49 4.29 17.74
N GLU A 197 -3.30 4.80 17.38
CA GLU A 197 -1.98 4.26 17.75
C GLU A 197 -1.35 5.11 18.87
N ILE A 198 -1.67 4.79 20.13
CA ILE A 198 -1.18 5.50 21.34
C ILE A 198 -0.43 4.60 22.34
N ASP A 199 -0.45 3.28 22.15
CA ASP A 199 0.21 2.33 23.05
C ASP A 199 1.70 2.13 22.69
N ARG A 200 2.39 1.20 23.36
CA ARG A 200 3.85 1.04 23.30
C ARG A 200 4.41 0.75 21.89
N ASP A 201 3.60 0.23 20.98
CA ASP A 201 3.98 -0.07 19.59
C ASP A 201 3.25 0.85 18.61
N VAL A 202 3.62 2.14 18.57
CA VAL A 202 3.06 3.10 17.60
C VAL A 202 3.38 2.65 16.19
N GLN A 203 2.38 2.09 15.50
CA GLN A 203 2.54 1.67 14.11
C GLN A 203 2.24 2.81 13.15
N ALA A 204 3.11 2.91 12.15
CA ALA A 204 2.85 3.75 11.00
C ALA A 204 1.72 3.13 10.15
N GLY A 205 0.69 3.91 9.86
CA GLY A 205 -0.43 3.50 9.03
C GLY A 205 -0.64 4.43 7.84
N PHE A 206 -1.68 4.15 7.07
CA PHE A 206 -2.21 5.02 6.04
C PHE A 206 -3.73 4.94 6.08
N ILE A 207 -4.39 5.89 5.42
CA ILE A 207 -5.85 5.89 5.23
C ILE A 207 -6.10 5.87 3.73
N MET A 208 -7.02 5.01 3.29
CA MET A 208 -7.55 5.00 1.94
C MET A 208 -8.91 5.71 1.94
N TYR A 209 -9.10 6.66 1.05
CA TYR A 209 -10.33 7.44 0.90
C TYR A 209 -10.99 7.11 -0.42
N LEU A 210 -12.32 7.11 -0.45
CA LEU A 210 -13.13 7.10 -1.66
C LEU A 210 -14.22 8.18 -1.49
N PRO A 211 -14.44 9.07 -2.48
CA PRO A 211 -15.45 10.11 -2.33
C PRO A 211 -16.86 9.53 -2.44
N VAL A 212 -17.78 10.13 -1.69
CA VAL A 212 -19.22 9.92 -1.83
C VAL A 212 -19.83 11.25 -2.22
N TYR A 213 -20.35 11.34 -3.44
CA TYR A 213 -21.01 12.55 -3.94
C TYR A 213 -22.50 12.55 -3.56
N ARG A 214 -23.09 13.74 -3.53
CA ARG A 214 -24.53 13.87 -3.29
C ARG A 214 -25.30 13.32 -4.49
N ASN A 215 -26.30 12.48 -4.21
CA ASN A 215 -27.18 11.92 -5.23
C ASN A 215 -27.90 13.03 -6.02
N GLY A 216 -27.96 12.88 -7.33
CA GLY A 216 -28.63 13.82 -8.23
C GLY A 216 -27.85 15.11 -8.55
N LEU A 217 -26.66 15.32 -7.98
CA LEU A 217 -25.79 16.44 -8.37
C LEU A 217 -24.75 15.99 -9.41
N PRO A 218 -24.44 16.84 -10.41
CA PRO A 218 -23.31 16.62 -11.30
C PRO A 218 -22.01 16.45 -10.53
N HIS A 219 -21.14 15.57 -11.00
CA HIS A 219 -19.83 15.28 -10.41
C HIS A 219 -18.85 14.72 -11.47
N ALA A 220 -19.02 15.13 -12.73
CA ALA A 220 -18.18 14.69 -13.84
C ALA A 220 -16.85 15.47 -13.86
N THR A 221 -16.86 16.74 -13.44
CA THR A 221 -15.68 17.60 -13.41
C THR A 221 -15.18 17.87 -11.98
N PRO A 222 -13.89 18.21 -11.78
CA PRO A 222 -13.40 18.63 -10.46
C PRO A 222 -14.15 19.84 -9.88
N ALA A 223 -14.64 20.75 -10.72
CA ALA A 223 -15.42 21.90 -10.28
C ALA A 223 -16.80 21.49 -9.73
N GLU A 224 -17.44 20.48 -10.32
CA GLU A 224 -18.71 19.94 -9.83
C GLU A 224 -18.56 19.07 -8.57
N ARG A 225 -17.37 18.48 -8.37
CA ARG A 225 -17.06 17.60 -7.22
C ARG A 225 -16.72 18.36 -5.93
N ARG A 226 -16.44 19.66 -6.03
CA ARG A 226 -16.05 20.55 -4.92
C ARG A 226 -17.27 21.22 -4.31
#